data_AF-B1X1F2-F1
#
_entry.id   AF-B1X1F2-F1
#
_cell.length_a   1.000
_cell.length_b   1.000
_cell.length_c   1.000
_cell.angle_alpha   90.00
_cell.angle_beta   90.00
_cell.angle_gamma   90.00
#
_symmetry.space_group_name_H-M   'P 1'
#
loop_
_entity.id
_entity.type
_entity.pdbx_description
1 polymer ?
#
loop_
_entity_poly.entity_id
_entity_poly.type
_entity_poly.pdbx_seq_one_letter_code
_entity_poly.pdbx_strand_id
1 'polypeptide(L)' 'MTVLTPIHTIHLNLGSKITIPNLSWLEFEQVLEELGEKRTLRLAYSLNCLEIMSPLPEHK' A
#
# COMPACT_ATOMS: atom_id res chain seq x y z
N MET A 1 15.69 20.42 -4.52
CA MET A 1 14.66 20.80 -3.53
C MET A 1 13.61 19.72 -3.57
N THR A 2 13.41 18.98 -2.48
CA THR A 2 12.42 17.89 -2.41
C THR A 2 11.21 18.43 -1.67
N VAL A 3 10.04 18.42 -2.30
CA VAL A 3 8.77 18.80 -1.66
C VAL A 3 8.05 17.54 -1.19
N LEU A 4 7.77 17.47 0.11
CA LEU A 4 7.00 16.39 0.72
C LEU A 4 5.56 16.87 0.87
N THR A 5 4.64 16.29 0.11
CA THR A 5 3.21 16.63 0.20
C THR A 5 2.46 15.43 0.77
N PRO A 6 1.81 15.57 1.95
CA PRO A 6 1.04 14.48 2.53
C PRO A 6 -0.19 14.20 1.66
N ILE A 7 -0.39 12.93 1.34
CA ILE A 7 -1.57 12.45 0.61
C ILE A 7 -2.66 12.04 1.60
N HIS A 8 -3.85 12.62 1.47
CA HIS A 8 -4.96 12.31 2.38
C HIS A 8 -5.71 11.04 2.00
N THR A 9 -5.83 10.75 0.70
CA THR A 9 -6.63 9.61 0.23
C THR A 9 -6.11 9.12 -1.12
N ILE A 10 -6.01 7.79 -1.27
CA ILE A 10 -5.73 7.14 -2.54
C ILE A 10 -6.94 6.28 -2.92
N HIS A 11 -7.59 6.59 -4.03
CA HIS A 11 -8.64 5.75 -4.59
C HIS A 11 -8.02 4.68 -5.50
N LEU A 12 -8.22 3.42 -5.14
CA LEU A 12 -7.80 2.27 -5.94
C LEU A 12 -9.00 1.66 -6.64
N ASN A 13 -8.87 1.41 -7.95
CA ASN A 13 -9.82 0.56 -8.65
C ASN A 13 -9.52 -0.92 -8.33
N LEU A 14 -10.55 -1.76 -8.39
CA LEU A 14 -10.37 -3.21 -8.22
C LEU A 14 -9.35 -3.75 -9.24
N GLY A 15 -8.43 -4.61 -8.78
CA GLY A 15 -7.33 -5.12 -9.60
C GLY A 15 -6.22 -4.10 -9.90
N SER A 16 -6.29 -2.88 -9.37
CA SER A 16 -5.18 -1.93 -9.44
C SER A 16 -4.07 -2.30 -8.45
N LYS A 17 -2.83 -2.05 -8.87
CA LYS A 17 -1.64 -2.19 -8.04
C LYS A 17 -0.92 -0.85 -7.89
N ILE A 18 -0.49 -0.53 -6.67
CA ILE A 18 0.41 0.58 -6.36
C ILE A 18 1.77 -0.03 -6.01
N THR A 19 2.85 0.57 -6.50
CA THR A 19 4.21 0.24 -6.06
C THR A 19 4.84 1.51 -5.49
N ILE A 20 5.31 1.44 -4.25
CA ILE A 20 6.00 2.52 -3.55
C ILE A 20 7.46 2.09 -3.38
N PRO A 21 8.37 2.56 -4.25
CA PRO A 21 9.79 2.28 -4.13
C PRO A 21 10.46 3.16 -3.06
N ASN A 22 11.64 2.74 -2.60
CA ASN A 22 12.43 3.41 -1.54
C ASN A 22 11.75 3.41 -0.17
N LEU A 23 11.01 2.34 0.12
CA LEU A 23 10.35 2.16 1.41
C LEU A 23 11.22 1.23 2.26
N SER A 24 11.50 1.64 3.49
CA SER A 24 12.26 0.85 4.46
C SER A 24 11.35 -0.12 5.20
N TRP A 25 11.90 -1.24 5.69
CA TRP A 25 11.12 -2.22 6.46
C TRP A 25 10.34 -1.60 7.63
N LEU A 26 10.94 -0.64 8.34
CA LEU A 26 10.28 0.07 9.44
C LEU A 26 9.05 0.87 8.98
N GLU A 27 9.14 1.56 7.85
CA GLU A 27 8.02 2.30 7.27
C GLU A 27 6.90 1.33 6.86
N PHE A 28 7.26 0.13 6.39
CA PHE A 28 6.29 -0.91 6.05
C PHE A 28 5.54 -1.38 7.30
N GLU A 29 6.25 -1.60 8.42
CA GLU A 29 5.62 -1.95 9.69
C GLU A 29 4.70 -0.83 10.20
N GLN A 30 5.07 0.44 10.06
CA GLN A 30 4.20 1.56 10.41
C GLN A 30 2.93 1.60 9.55
N VAL A 31 3.08 1.41 8.23
CA VAL A 31 1.94 1.29 7.31
C VAL A 31 1.06 0.08 7.69
N LEU A 32 1.67 -1.03 8.13
CA LEU A 32 0.96 -2.19 8.67
C LEU A 32 0.30 -1.96 10.03
N GLU A 33 0.75 -1.00 10.82
CA GLU A 33 0.07 -0.63 12.05
C GLU A 33 -1.11 0.29 11.73
N GLU A 34 -0.89 1.32 10.91
CA GLU A 34 -1.91 2.32 10.54
C GLU A 34 -3.08 1.74 9.73
N LEU A 35 -2.82 0.84 8.78
CA LEU A 35 -3.90 0.21 7.98
C LEU A 35 -4.74 -0.79 8.80
N GLY A 36 -4.24 -1.28 9.95
CA GLY A 36 -4.96 -2.19 10.86
C GLY A 36 -5.57 -3.45 10.22
N GLU A 37 -6.55 -4.05 10.88
CA GLU A 37 -7.20 -5.31 10.45
C GLU A 37 -8.28 -5.14 9.36
N LYS A 38 -8.65 -3.91 8.98
CA LYS A 38 -9.66 -3.63 7.95
C LYS A 38 -9.09 -3.70 6.52
N ARG A 39 -8.22 -4.66 6.26
CA ARG A 39 -7.54 -4.77 4.97
C ARG A 39 -8.39 -5.53 3.97
N THR A 40 -9.15 -4.77 3.20
CA THR A 40 -9.61 -5.20 1.88
C THR A 40 -8.49 -5.05 0.84
N LEU A 41 -7.21 -4.83 1.21
CA LEU A 41 -6.08 -4.64 0.29
C LEU A 41 -4.95 -5.62 0.64
N ARG A 42 -4.33 -6.24 -0.36
CA ARG A 42 -3.14 -7.09 -0.20
C ARG A 42 -1.89 -6.22 -0.25
N LEU A 43 -1.03 -6.35 0.76
CA LEU A 43 0.26 -5.68 0.85
C LEU A 43 1.37 -6.72 0.64
N ALA A 44 2.33 -6.43 -0.22
CA ALA A 44 3.52 -7.24 -0.45
C ALA A 44 4.75 -6.33 -0.37
N TYR A 45 5.77 -6.74 0.37
CA TYR A 45 7.02 -5.99 0.45
C TYR A 45 8.14 -6.81 -0.17
N SER A 46 8.88 -6.24 -1.12
CA SER A 46 9.97 -6.91 -1.83
C SER A 46 10.97 -5.89 -2.35
N LEU A 47 12.27 -6.18 -2.24
CA LEU A 47 13.35 -5.33 -2.78
C LEU A 47 13.21 -3.83 -2.42
N ASN A 48 12.91 -3.51 -1.16
CA ASN A 48 12.67 -2.11 -0.71
C ASN A 48 11.53 -1.40 -1.45
N CYS A 49 10.59 -2.17 -1.99
CA CYS A 49 9.37 -1.69 -2.63
C CYS A 49 8.16 -2.29 -1.93
N LEU A 50 7.19 -1.44 -1.59
CA LEU A 50 5.89 -1.86 -1.11
C LEU A 50 4.91 -1.92 -2.28
N GLU A 51 4.33 -3.07 -2.52
CA GLU A 51 3.24 -3.30 -3.45
C GLU A 51 1.91 -3.41 -2.72
N ILE A 52 0.92 -2.66 -3.19
CA ILE A 52 -0.46 -2.66 -2.68
C ILE A 52 -1.37 -3.10 -3.81
N MET A 53 -2.06 -4.22 -3.65
CA MET A 53 -3.03 -4.73 -4.62
C MET A 53 -4.43 -4.72 -4.04
N SER A 54 -5.39 -4.25 -4.81
CA SER A 54 -6.80 -4.46 -4.48
C SER A 54 -7.19 -5.90 -4.85
N PRO A 55 -7.58 -6.77 -3.89
CA PRO A 55 -8.12 -8.08 -4.18
C PRO A 55 -9.33 -7.90 -5.09
N LEU A 56 -9.35 -8.69 -6.15
CA LEU A 56 -10.56 -8.82 -6.96
C LEU A 56 -11.68 -9.34 -6.04
N PRO A 57 -12.92 -8.82 -6.17
CA PRO A 57 -14.04 -9.39 -5.46
C PRO A 57 -14.06 -10.88 -5.79
N GLU A 58 -13.91 -11.70 -4.75
CA GLU A 58 -13.96 -13.14 -4.86
C GLU A 58 -15.26 -13.47 -5.61
N HIS A 59 -15.13 -14.04 -6.81
CA HIS A 59 -16.28 -14.46 -7.58
C HIS A 59 -17.11 -15.42 -6.72
N LYS A 60 -18.39 -15.09 -6.57
CA LYS A 60 -19.44 -15.85 -5.86
C LYS A 60 -19.42 -17.34 -6.16
#